data_AF-A0A2D6A6N3-F1
#
_entry.id   AF-A0A2D6A6N3-F1
#
_cell.length_a   1.000
_cell.length_b   1.000
_cell.length_c   1.000
_cell.angle_alpha   90.00
_cell.angle_beta   90.00
_cell.angle_gamma   90.00
#
_symmetry.space_group_name_H-M   'P 1'
#
loop_
_entity.id
_entity.type
_entity.pdbx_description
1 polymer ?
#
loop_
_entity_poly.entity_id
_entity_poly.type
_entity_poly.pdbx_seq_one_letter_code
_entity_poly.pdbx_strand_id
1 'polypeptide(L)'
;MRHAGPIVALLLVSAVAAQEGYRLPPDVVRRCVESPPMPRLAMSPSGKHAVLLYSEAMPSIAVQSQPILRLAGRRIDPRTFGPPAWKGRTTSFAVLTIADGKVERIHLPGKPSLGGLVWTASGDRFAFTNTRADFIELWVADVATASAKKVPGVTLNAT
;
A
#
# COMPACT_ATOMS: atom_id res chain seq x y z
N MET A 1 12.66 71.94 -34.29
CA MET A 1 12.44 70.73 -35.09
C MET A 1 13.24 69.59 -34.47
N ARG A 2 12.54 68.52 -34.05
CA ARG A 2 12.98 67.11 -33.98
C ARG A 2 14.09 66.74 -32.96
N HIS A 3 13.72 66.18 -31.79
CA HIS A 3 13.62 64.73 -31.46
C HIS A 3 15.00 64.06 -31.36
N ALA A 4 15.37 63.22 -30.40
CA ALA A 4 14.79 62.72 -29.15
C ALA A 4 15.97 62.05 -28.41
N GLY A 5 16.01 62.12 -27.08
CA GLY A 5 17.13 61.63 -26.25
C GLY A 5 17.28 60.11 -26.21
N PRO A 6 18.38 59.59 -25.62
CA PRO A 6 18.66 58.16 -25.57
C PRO A 6 17.69 57.47 -24.59
N ILE A 7 16.97 56.47 -25.08
CA ILE A 7 16.11 55.62 -24.24
C ILE A 7 17.02 54.58 -23.57
N VAL A 8 17.32 54.81 -22.28
CA VAL A 8 17.89 53.78 -21.41
C VAL A 8 16.75 52.86 -21.01
N ALA A 9 16.75 51.64 -21.53
CA ALA A 9 15.79 50.60 -21.13
C ALA A 9 16.23 50.01 -19.78
N LEU A 10 15.55 50.42 -18.70
CA LEU A 10 15.71 49.85 -17.37
C LEU A 10 14.97 48.51 -17.29
N LEU A 11 15.71 47.40 -17.34
CA LEU A 11 15.17 46.05 -17.08
C LEU A 11 14.86 45.91 -15.58
N LEU A 12 13.60 46.10 -15.21
CA LEU A 12 13.06 45.76 -13.91
C LEU A 12 13.00 44.22 -13.77
N VAL A 13 14.06 43.64 -13.23
CA VAL A 13 14.02 42.26 -12.71
C VAL A 13 13.11 42.27 -11.49
N SER A 14 11.84 41.96 -11.71
CA SER A 14 10.90 41.69 -10.62
C SER A 14 11.34 40.39 -9.96
N ALA A 15 11.92 40.46 -8.76
CA ALA A 15 12.17 39.28 -7.95
C ALA A 15 10.80 38.66 -7.60
N VAL A 16 10.43 37.63 -8.35
CA VAL A 16 9.20 36.87 -8.14
C VAL A 16 9.35 36.10 -6.82
N ALA A 17 8.91 36.68 -5.71
CA ALA A 17 8.90 36.02 -4.39
C ALA A 17 7.70 35.06 -4.25
N ALA A 18 7.45 34.23 -5.27
CA ALA A 18 6.28 33.32 -5.32
C ALA A 18 6.57 31.91 -4.78
N GLN A 19 7.79 31.61 -4.32
CA GLN A 19 8.06 30.38 -3.59
C GLN A 19 7.89 30.60 -2.08
N GLU A 20 6.64 30.63 -1.61
CA GLU A 20 6.41 30.25 -0.21
C GLU A 20 6.89 28.79 -0.04
N GLY A 21 7.78 28.54 0.92
CA GLY A 21 8.30 27.20 1.20
C GLY A 21 7.20 26.22 1.62
N TYR A 22 7.53 24.92 1.67
CA TYR A 22 6.59 23.88 2.08
C TYR A 22 6.01 24.19 3.47
N ARG A 23 4.67 24.30 3.55
CA ARG A 23 3.95 24.51 4.81
C ARG A 23 3.30 23.21 5.25
N LEU A 24 3.46 22.89 6.53
CA LEU A 24 2.71 21.80 7.15
C LEU A 24 1.31 22.29 7.54
N PRO A 25 0.29 21.43 7.40
CA PRO A 25 -1.05 21.75 7.90
C PRO A 25 -1.05 21.84 9.44
N PRO A 26 -2.03 22.56 10.02
CA PRO A 26 -2.28 22.54 11.46
C PRO A 26 -2.40 21.12 11.99
N ASP A 27 -1.94 20.88 13.22
CA ASP A 27 -1.78 19.52 13.75
C ASP A 27 -3.07 18.71 13.81
N VAL A 28 -4.22 19.37 14.02
CA VAL A 28 -5.53 18.69 13.98
C VAL A 28 -5.81 18.07 12.61
N VAL A 29 -5.52 18.79 11.53
CA VAL A 29 -5.71 18.30 10.16
C VAL A 29 -4.69 17.21 9.88
N ARG A 30 -3.43 17.41 10.28
CA ARG A 30 -2.36 16.43 10.09
C ARG A 30 -2.71 15.09 10.72
N ARG A 31 -3.15 15.07 11.99
CA ARG A 31 -3.55 13.83 12.69
C ARG A 31 -4.71 13.11 12.02
N CYS A 32 -5.70 13.85 11.51
CA CYS A 32 -6.82 13.26 10.79
C CYS A 32 -6.35 12.57 9.50
N VAL A 33 -5.44 13.20 8.75
CA VAL A 33 -4.91 12.67 7.48
C VAL A 33 -3.96 11.49 7.70
N GLU A 34 -3.11 11.55 8.73
CA GLU A 34 -2.11 10.53 9.03
C GLU A 34 -2.67 9.35 9.85
N SER A 35 -3.95 9.40 10.23
CA SER A 35 -4.59 8.32 10.98
C SER A 35 -4.52 6.99 10.20
N PRO A 36 -4.22 5.86 10.86
CA PRO A 36 -4.27 4.56 10.21
C PRO A 36 -5.67 4.29 9.63
N PRO A 37 -5.76 3.71 8.41
CA PRO A 37 -7.03 3.33 7.83
C PRO A 37 -7.66 2.20 8.66
N MET A 38 -9.00 2.17 8.67
CA MET A 38 -9.71 1.03 9.23
C MET A 38 -9.30 -0.26 8.49
N PRO A 39 -9.03 -1.36 9.22
CA PRO A 39 -8.69 -2.62 8.58
C PRO A 39 -9.88 -3.12 7.76
N ARG A 40 -9.59 -3.76 6.64
CA ARG A 40 -10.62 -4.47 5.87
C ARG A 40 -10.89 -5.81 6.53
N LEU A 41 -12.13 -6.28 6.44
CA LEU A 41 -12.54 -7.58 6.96
C LEU A 41 -12.68 -8.58 5.81
N ALA A 42 -12.13 -9.79 5.97
CA ALA A 42 -12.38 -10.93 5.11
C ALA A 42 -12.99 -12.07 5.93
N MET A 43 -14.30 -12.27 5.81
CA MET A 43 -15.04 -13.30 6.55
C MET A 43 -14.72 -14.70 6.03
N SER A 44 -14.56 -15.67 6.94
CA SER A 44 -14.45 -17.09 6.58
C SER A 44 -15.79 -17.64 6.05
N PRO A 45 -15.78 -18.68 5.19
CA PRO A 45 -17.03 -19.28 4.70
C PRO A 45 -17.94 -19.82 5.82
N SER A 46 -17.37 -20.22 6.96
CA SER A 46 -18.13 -20.72 8.11
C SER A 46 -18.72 -19.60 8.99
N GLY A 47 -18.32 -18.34 8.78
CA GLY A 47 -18.75 -17.18 9.58
C GLY A 47 -18.22 -17.15 11.02
N LYS A 48 -17.39 -18.11 11.44
CA LYS A 48 -16.85 -18.20 12.81
C LYS A 48 -15.64 -17.31 13.04
N HIS A 49 -14.88 -17.07 11.97
CA HIS A 49 -13.68 -16.25 11.98
C HIS A 49 -13.69 -15.24 10.85
N ALA A 50 -12.94 -14.18 11.01
CA ALA A 50 -12.59 -13.26 9.94
C ALA A 50 -11.09 -12.91 10.01
N VAL A 51 -10.52 -12.45 8.91
CA VAL A 51 -9.19 -11.85 8.90
C VAL A 51 -9.34 -10.34 8.79
N LEU A 52 -8.64 -9.62 9.65
CA LEU A 52 -8.44 -8.18 9.60
C LEU A 52 -7.19 -7.88 8.78
N LEU A 53 -7.35 -7.10 7.71
CA LEU A 53 -6.31 -6.72 6.77
C LEU A 53 -5.92 -5.25 7.04
N TYR A 54 -4.79 -5.05 7.70
CA TYR A 54 -4.28 -3.72 8.03
C TYR A 54 -3.43 -3.17 6.91
N SER A 55 -3.77 -2.00 6.38
CA SER A 55 -3.05 -1.39 5.27
C SER A 55 -2.26 -0.15 5.71
N GLU A 56 -1.22 0.17 4.95
CA GLU A 56 -0.50 1.44 5.07
C GLU A 56 -1.36 2.59 4.51
N ALA A 57 -1.51 3.69 5.28
CA ALA A 57 -2.32 4.85 4.87
C ALA A 57 -1.69 5.61 3.69
N MET A 58 -0.39 5.90 3.81
CA MET A 58 0.34 6.84 2.95
C MET A 58 1.65 6.19 2.49
N PRO A 59 1.61 5.38 1.42
CA PRO A 59 2.84 4.82 0.87
C PRO A 59 3.74 5.94 0.35
N SER A 60 5.05 5.77 0.53
CA SER A 60 6.06 6.76 0.11
C SER A 60 5.99 7.08 -1.39
N ILE A 61 6.47 8.27 -1.76
CA ILE A 61 6.61 8.68 -3.17
C ILE A 61 7.42 7.65 -3.98
N ALA A 62 8.46 7.08 -3.39
CA ALA A 62 9.29 6.06 -4.04
C ALA A 62 8.49 4.80 -4.46
N VAL A 63 7.43 4.45 -3.70
CA VAL A 63 6.51 3.35 -4.05
C VAL A 63 5.53 3.79 -5.13
N GLN A 64 5.03 5.02 -5.04
CA GLN A 64 4.09 5.59 -6.02
C GLN A 64 4.73 5.83 -7.40
N SER A 65 6.01 6.17 -7.43
CA SER A 65 6.76 6.47 -8.65
C SER A 65 7.37 5.25 -9.33
N GLN A 66 7.09 4.03 -8.85
CA GLN A 66 7.63 2.82 -9.47
C GLN A 66 7.11 2.67 -10.91
N PRO A 67 7.96 2.18 -11.84
CA PRO A 67 7.54 1.91 -13.21
C PRO A 67 6.36 0.93 -13.25
N ILE A 68 5.43 1.16 -14.18
CA ILE A 68 4.29 0.27 -14.42
C ILE A 68 4.16 -0.03 -15.91
N LEU A 69 3.93 -1.28 -16.24
CA LEU A 69 3.53 -1.67 -17.60
C LEU A 69 2.02 -1.51 -17.74
N ARG A 70 1.59 -0.87 -18.83
CA ARG A 70 0.18 -0.65 -19.16
C ARG A 70 -0.18 -1.49 -20.38
N LEU A 71 -0.57 -2.75 -20.16
CA LEU A 71 -0.79 -3.74 -21.21
C LEU A 71 -2.26 -4.18 -21.20
N ALA A 72 -2.96 -4.04 -22.34
CA ALA A 72 -4.37 -4.44 -22.47
C ALA A 72 -5.29 -3.94 -21.33
N GLY A 73 -5.10 -2.68 -20.89
CA GLY A 73 -5.84 -2.09 -19.78
C GLY A 73 -5.42 -2.54 -18.37
N ARG A 74 -4.47 -3.47 -18.24
CA ARG A 74 -3.87 -3.89 -16.97
C ARG A 74 -2.69 -2.99 -16.61
N ARG A 75 -2.51 -2.77 -15.31
CA ARG A 75 -1.32 -2.13 -14.74
C ARG A 75 -0.53 -3.22 -14.03
N ILE A 76 0.69 -3.48 -14.50
CA ILE A 76 1.52 -4.60 -14.04
C ILE A 76 2.85 -4.04 -13.54
N ASP A 77 3.30 -4.52 -12.39
CA ASP A 77 4.66 -4.27 -11.92
C ASP A 77 5.65 -5.09 -12.77
N PRO A 78 6.58 -4.45 -13.51
CA PRO A 78 7.52 -5.17 -14.37
C PRO A 78 8.51 -6.06 -13.61
N ARG A 79 8.73 -5.84 -12.31
CA ARG A 79 9.67 -6.61 -11.49
C ARG A 79 9.06 -7.90 -10.99
N THR A 80 7.78 -7.87 -10.64
CA THR A 80 7.09 -8.98 -9.96
C THR A 80 6.00 -9.64 -10.82
N PHE A 81 5.67 -9.06 -11.97
CA PHE A 81 4.53 -9.45 -12.81
C PHE A 81 3.20 -9.55 -12.04
N GLY A 82 3.05 -8.71 -11.03
CA GLY A 82 1.86 -8.62 -10.18
C GLY A 82 1.21 -7.24 -10.19
N PRO A 83 0.30 -6.97 -9.24
CA PRO A 83 -0.32 -5.67 -9.09
C PRO A 83 0.74 -4.62 -8.69
N PRO A 84 0.63 -3.36 -9.15
CA PRO A 84 1.57 -2.31 -8.78
C PRO A 84 1.63 -2.10 -7.27
N ALA A 85 2.82 -1.87 -6.72
CA ALA A 85 3.05 -1.71 -5.28
C ALA A 85 2.21 -0.61 -4.62
N TRP A 86 1.74 0.39 -5.38
CA TRP A 86 0.91 1.49 -4.87
C TRP A 86 -0.58 1.16 -4.72
N LYS A 87 -1.08 0.03 -5.26
CA LYS A 87 -2.52 -0.33 -5.25
C LYS A 87 -3.12 -0.68 -3.87
N GLY A 88 -2.48 -0.26 -2.78
CA GLY A 88 -2.84 -0.60 -1.41
C GLY A 88 -2.19 -1.91 -1.01
N ARG A 89 -1.29 -1.85 -0.03
CA ARG A 89 -0.60 -3.02 0.52
C ARG A 89 -1.13 -3.28 1.92
N THR A 90 -1.54 -4.52 2.15
CA THR A 90 -1.77 -4.98 3.51
C THR A 90 -0.43 -5.28 4.15
N THR A 91 -0.16 -4.68 5.30
CA THR A 91 1.11 -4.79 6.04
C THR A 91 1.02 -5.81 7.17
N SER A 92 -0.18 -6.19 7.60
CA SER A 92 -0.36 -7.28 8.55
C SER A 92 -1.76 -7.88 8.48
N PHE A 93 -1.86 -9.12 8.94
CA PHE A 93 -3.12 -9.80 9.17
C PHE A 93 -3.32 -10.06 10.66
N ALA A 94 -4.56 -10.04 11.10
CA ALA A 94 -4.97 -10.61 12.38
C ALA A 94 -6.23 -11.46 12.20
N VAL A 95 -6.31 -12.58 12.91
CA VAL A 95 -7.50 -13.42 12.99
C VAL A 95 -8.42 -12.84 14.04
N LEU A 96 -9.67 -12.60 13.68
CA LEU A 96 -10.75 -12.24 14.57
C LEU A 96 -11.66 -13.46 14.77
N THR A 97 -11.86 -13.86 16.02
CA THR A 97 -12.91 -14.82 16.39
C THR A 97 -14.21 -14.05 16.63
N ILE A 98 -15.26 -14.42 15.91
CA ILE A 98 -16.52 -13.66 15.91
C ILE A 98 -17.29 -13.82 17.22
N ALA A 99 -17.22 -14.99 17.83
CA ALA A 99 -17.99 -15.31 19.03
C ALA A 99 -17.64 -14.46 20.26
N ASP A 100 -16.36 -14.13 20.43
CA ASP A 100 -15.82 -13.43 21.60
C ASP A 100 -15.09 -12.12 21.26
N GLY A 101 -14.93 -11.82 19.96
CA GLY A 101 -14.20 -10.63 19.51
C GLY A 101 -12.69 -10.74 19.68
N LYS A 102 -12.14 -11.92 20.01
CA LYS A 102 -10.69 -12.09 20.23
C LYS A 102 -9.93 -11.83 18.93
N VAL A 103 -8.89 -11.00 18.99
CA VAL A 103 -8.02 -10.66 17.85
C VAL A 103 -6.61 -11.17 18.09
N GLU A 104 -6.10 -11.97 17.16
CA GLU A 104 -4.77 -12.58 17.22
C GLU A 104 -3.95 -12.22 15.98
N ARG A 105 -2.80 -11.58 16.18
CA ARG A 105 -1.96 -11.09 15.09
C ARG A 105 -1.11 -12.21 14.49
N ILE A 106 -1.11 -12.31 13.17
CA ILE A 106 -0.20 -13.19 12.43
C ILE A 106 1.13 -12.45 12.24
N HIS A 107 2.20 -13.00 12.80
CA HIS A 107 3.54 -12.43 12.70
C HIS A 107 4.26 -12.99 11.46
N LEU A 108 4.76 -12.08 10.62
CA LEU A 108 5.53 -12.40 9.41
C LEU A 108 6.89 -11.68 9.47
N PRO A 109 7.95 -12.29 8.91
CA PRO A 109 9.27 -11.68 8.96
C PRO A 109 9.38 -10.44 8.05
N GLY A 110 10.10 -9.43 8.54
CA GLY A 110 10.44 -8.22 7.80
C GLY A 110 9.27 -7.25 7.63
N LYS A 111 9.23 -6.56 6.48
CA LYS A 111 8.14 -5.65 6.07
C LYS A 111 7.29 -6.33 4.99
N PRO A 112 6.23 -7.08 5.34
CA PRO A 112 5.47 -7.83 4.37
C PRO A 112 4.60 -6.93 3.51
N SER A 113 4.34 -7.37 2.27
CA SER A 113 3.41 -6.74 1.34
C SER A 113 2.38 -7.78 0.93
N LEU A 114 1.27 -7.81 1.66
CA LEU A 114 0.30 -8.90 1.63
C LEU A 114 -0.86 -8.60 0.69
N GLY A 115 -1.36 -9.65 0.03
CA GLY A 115 -2.50 -9.58 -0.86
C GLY A 115 -3.13 -10.94 -1.14
N GLY A 116 -4.13 -10.95 -2.01
CA GLY A 116 -4.69 -12.19 -2.57
C GLY A 116 -5.20 -13.20 -1.54
N LEU A 117 -5.79 -12.74 -0.43
CA LEU A 117 -6.32 -13.64 0.59
C LEU A 117 -7.47 -14.48 0.05
N VAL A 118 -7.36 -15.80 0.19
CA VAL A 118 -8.39 -16.77 -0.19
C VAL A 118 -8.55 -17.79 0.93
N TRP A 119 -9.79 -17.99 1.37
CA TRP A 119 -10.14 -18.96 2.41
C TRP A 119 -10.22 -20.38 1.89
N THR A 120 -9.89 -21.36 2.73
CA THR A 120 -10.33 -22.74 2.50
C THR A 120 -11.83 -22.85 2.71
N ALA A 121 -12.48 -23.82 2.07
CA ALA A 121 -13.92 -24.05 2.21
C ALA A 121 -14.36 -24.31 3.67
N SER A 122 -13.50 -24.96 4.47
CA SER A 122 -13.77 -25.20 5.88
C SER A 122 -13.65 -23.94 6.75
N GLY A 123 -12.88 -22.94 6.31
CA GLY A 123 -12.63 -21.71 7.06
C GLY A 123 -11.53 -21.83 8.12
N ASP A 124 -10.83 -22.95 8.22
CA ASP A 124 -9.78 -23.16 9.25
C ASP A 124 -8.40 -22.67 8.81
N ARG A 125 -8.24 -22.39 7.50
CA ARG A 125 -6.99 -21.93 6.88
C ARG A 125 -7.29 -20.92 5.79
N PHE A 126 -6.29 -20.13 5.43
CA PHE A 126 -6.34 -19.28 4.25
C PHE A 126 -4.98 -19.18 3.58
N ALA A 127 -4.98 -19.04 2.26
CA ALA A 127 -3.80 -18.76 1.46
C ALA A 127 -3.72 -17.26 1.14
N PHE A 128 -2.52 -16.75 0.93
CA PHE A 128 -2.28 -15.35 0.57
C PHE A 128 -0.93 -15.20 -0.10
N THR A 129 -0.70 -14.03 -0.70
CA THR A 129 0.56 -13.68 -1.32
C THR A 129 1.38 -12.72 -0.46
N ASN A 130 2.70 -12.84 -0.51
CA ASN A 130 3.63 -11.86 0.04
C ASN A 130 4.58 -11.39 -1.06
N THR A 131 4.36 -10.17 -1.56
CA THR A 131 5.16 -9.57 -2.62
C THR A 131 6.51 -9.12 -2.07
N ARG A 132 7.60 -9.62 -2.68
CA ARG A 132 8.97 -9.18 -2.43
C ARG A 132 9.41 -8.22 -3.54
N ALA A 133 10.69 -7.85 -3.56
CA ALA A 133 11.20 -6.89 -4.52
C ALA A 133 11.06 -7.34 -5.99
N ASP A 134 11.24 -8.64 -6.25
CA ASP A 134 11.38 -9.19 -7.61
C ASP A 134 10.53 -10.46 -7.85
N PHE A 135 9.79 -10.93 -6.84
CA PHE A 135 8.95 -12.11 -6.94
C PHE A 135 7.83 -12.07 -5.91
N ILE A 136 6.85 -12.94 -6.07
CA ILE A 136 5.72 -13.08 -5.16
C ILE A 136 5.75 -14.47 -4.53
N GLU A 137 5.70 -14.51 -3.20
CA GLU A 137 5.66 -15.77 -2.44
C GLU A 137 4.21 -16.20 -2.18
N LEU A 138 3.98 -17.51 -2.18
CA LEU A 138 2.75 -18.11 -1.67
C LEU A 138 2.91 -18.46 -0.18
N TRP A 139 1.90 -18.11 0.61
CA TRP A 139 1.83 -18.39 2.04
C TRP A 139 0.50 -19.03 2.41
N VAL A 140 0.51 -19.83 3.47
CA VAL A 140 -0.69 -20.42 4.08
C VAL A 140 -0.68 -20.12 5.57
N ALA A 141 -1.80 -19.61 6.06
CA ALA A 141 -2.05 -19.36 7.47
C ALA A 141 -3.02 -20.38 8.06
N ASP A 142 -2.79 -20.70 9.32
CA ASP A 142 -3.65 -21.50 10.19
C ASP A 142 -4.37 -20.58 11.18
N VAL A 143 -5.70 -20.72 11.25
CA VAL A 143 -6.56 -19.83 12.05
C VAL A 143 -6.41 -20.13 13.53
N ALA A 144 -6.37 -21.41 13.91
CA ALA A 144 -6.35 -21.84 15.31
C ALA A 144 -5.07 -21.38 16.03
N THR A 145 -3.96 -21.35 15.32
CA THR A 145 -2.63 -20.97 15.86
C THR A 145 -2.22 -19.54 15.54
N ALA A 146 -3.01 -18.81 14.73
CA ALA A 146 -2.66 -17.49 14.19
C ALA A 146 -1.23 -17.44 13.61
N SER A 147 -0.82 -18.51 12.93
CA SER A 147 0.53 -18.68 12.38
C SER A 147 0.49 -18.83 10.87
N ALA A 148 1.56 -18.45 10.19
CA ALA A 148 1.67 -18.55 8.74
C ALA A 148 3.02 -19.06 8.30
N LYS A 149 3.03 -19.83 7.21
CA LYS A 149 4.24 -20.39 6.62
C LYS A 149 4.29 -20.18 5.11
N LYS A 150 5.49 -19.94 4.61
CA LYS A 150 5.79 -19.89 3.18
C LYS A 150 5.66 -21.29 2.59
N VAL A 151 5.09 -21.39 1.39
CA VAL A 151 5.16 -22.61 0.59
C VAL A 151 6.52 -22.66 -0.11
N PRO A 152 7.38 -23.65 0.21
CA PRO A 152 8.74 -23.70 -0.32
C PRO A 152 8.74 -23.96 -1.83
N GLY A 153 9.69 -23.35 -2.54
CA GLY A 153 9.88 -23.59 -3.99
C GLY A 153 8.82 -22.97 -4.90
N VAL A 154 7.86 -22.20 -4.38
CA VAL A 154 6.80 -21.57 -5.18
C VAL A 154 7.02 -20.07 -5.31
N THR A 155 7.04 -19.59 -6.56
CA THR A 155 6.98 -18.17 -6.92
C THR A 155 5.82 -17.94 -7.86
N LEU A 156 5.10 -16.84 -7.66
CA LEU A 156 3.88 -16.52 -8.40
C LEU A 156 4.08 -15.32 -9.32
N ASN A 157 3.35 -15.35 -10.45
CA ASN A 157 2.94 -14.15 -11.16
C ASN A 157 1.48 -13.88 -10.77
N ALA A 158 1.14 -12.66 -10.39
CA ALA A 158 -0.17 -12.32 -9.82
C ALA A 158 -0.89 -11.26 -10.67
N THR A 159 -0.91 -11.47 -11.98
CA THR A 159 -1.32 -10.50 -13.00
C THR A 159 -2.79 -10.10 -12.90
#